data_AF-A0A7J6UDH1-F1
#
_entry.id   AF-A0A7J6UDH1-F1
#
_cell.length_a   1.000
_cell.length_b   1.000
_cell.length_c   1.000
_cell.angle_alpha   90.00
_cell.angle_beta   90.00
_cell.angle_gamma   90.00
#
_symmetry.space_group_name_H-M   'P 1'
#
loop_
_entity.id
_entity.type
_entity.pdbx_description
1 polymer ?
#
loop_
_entity_poly.entity_id
_entity_poly.type
_entity_poly.pdbx_seq_one_letter_code
_entity_poly.pdbx_strand_id
1 'polypeptide(L)'
;KLKLCDSAVEEVELCMDDDGLMLSVGECFVPVDEDQALENVENKKDELSAEMDRLTQKSDAIQEEMRELKKVLYAKFGDTINLGDRD
;
A
#
# COMPACT_ATOMS: atom_id res chain seq x y z
N LYS A 1 0.15 -3.14 7.44
CA LYS A 1 0.85 -1.86 7.69
C LYS A 1 -0.13 -0.69 7.82
N LEU A 2 -1.07 -0.48 6.88
CA LEU A 2 -2.12 0.55 7.04
C LEU A 2 -2.95 0.34 8.34
N LYS A 3 -3.45 -0.88 8.55
CA LYS A 3 -4.14 -1.26 9.81
C LYS A 3 -3.31 -1.04 11.08
N LEU A 4 -1.97 -1.08 10.97
CA LEU A 4 -1.09 -0.85 12.11
C LEU A 4 -0.99 0.65 12.41
N CYS A 5 -1.13 1.51 11.39
CA CYS A 5 -1.20 2.96 11.58
C CYS A 5 -2.48 3.33 12.33
N ASP A 6 -3.62 2.70 12.02
CA ASP A 6 -4.87 2.92 12.76
C ASP A 6 -4.72 2.53 14.24
N SER A 7 -4.12 1.37 14.53
CA SER A 7 -3.82 0.98 15.92
C SER A 7 -2.82 1.92 16.61
N ALA A 8 -1.85 2.47 15.88
CA ALA A 8 -0.90 3.42 16.45
C ALA A 8 -1.55 4.76 16.83
N VAL A 9 -2.56 5.22 16.07
CA VAL A 9 -3.36 6.40 16.45
C VAL A 9 -4.11 6.15 17.75
N GLU A 10 -4.78 5.00 17.87
CA GLU A 10 -5.48 4.62 19.11
C GLU A 10 -4.53 4.57 20.32
N GLU A 11 -3.31 4.04 20.15
CA GLU A 11 -2.31 4.01 21.22
C GLU A 11 -1.82 5.41 21.63
N VAL A 12 -1.64 6.32 20.68
CA VAL A 12 -1.27 7.72 20.95
C VAL A 12 -2.37 8.43 21.74
N GLU A 13 -3.64 8.28 21.33
CA GLU A 13 -4.79 8.89 22.00
C GLU A 13 -5.04 8.34 23.41
N LEU A 14 -4.64 7.08 23.67
CA LEU A 14 -4.77 6.43 24.98
C LEU A 14 -3.57 6.70 25.90
N CYS A 15 -2.52 7.34 25.40
CA CYS A 15 -1.34 7.65 26.19
C CYS A 15 -1.70 8.67 27.27
N MET A 16 -1.54 8.29 28.54
CA MET A 16 -1.70 9.17 29.70
C MET A 16 -0.41 9.27 30.52
N ASP A 17 0.71 8.79 29.98
CA ASP A 17 1.99 8.74 30.70
C ASP A 17 2.66 10.12 30.73
N ASP A 18 3.12 10.51 31.93
CA ASP A 18 3.86 11.76 32.16
C ASP A 18 5.24 11.76 31.46
N ASP A 19 5.77 10.57 31.12
CA ASP A 19 7.08 10.40 30.48
C ASP A 19 7.09 10.73 28.96
N GLY A 20 5.91 10.99 28.37
CA GLY A 20 5.75 11.42 26.98
C GLY A 20 5.81 10.29 25.93
N LEU A 21 5.69 10.64 24.65
CA LEU A 21 5.69 9.69 23.53
C LEU A 21 7.07 9.53 22.91
N MET A 22 7.42 8.29 22.56
CA MET A 22 8.67 7.96 21.89
C MET A 22 8.39 7.41 20.50
N LEU A 23 8.78 8.16 19.46
CA LEU A 23 8.63 7.72 18.09
C LEU A 23 9.83 6.89 17.62
N SER A 24 9.55 5.71 17.06
CA SER A 24 10.57 4.86 16.42
C SER A 24 10.91 5.36 15.02
N VAL A 25 12.20 5.62 14.79
CA VAL A 25 12.78 6.02 13.50
C VAL A 25 13.97 5.11 13.20
N GLY A 26 13.73 4.09 12.37
CA GLY A 26 14.74 3.08 12.07
C GLY A 26 15.11 2.25 13.31
N GLU A 27 16.32 2.44 13.82
CA GLU A 27 16.84 1.77 15.02
C GLU A 27 16.87 2.68 16.26
N CYS A 28 16.41 3.94 16.13
CA CYS A 28 16.41 4.94 17.19
C CYS A 28 15.00 5.26 17.68
N PHE A 29 14.91 5.82 18.89
CA PHE A 29 13.67 6.37 19.45
C PHE A 29 13.86 7.84 19.80
N VAL A 30 12.92 8.69 19.40
CA VAL A 30 12.98 10.14 19.56
C VAL A 30 11.75 10.60 20.36
N PRO A 31 11.92 11.42 21.42
CA PRO A 31 10.79 11.99 22.12
C PRO A 31 10.03 12.96 21.21
N VAL A 32 8.72 12.83 21.15
CA VAL A 32 7.81 13.66 20.36
C VAL A 32 6.58 13.99 21.20
N ASP A 33 5.87 15.05 20.83
CA ASP A 33 4.53 15.30 21.35
C ASP A 33 3.46 14.51 20.57
N GLU A 34 2.22 14.54 21.08
CA GLU A 34 1.07 13.86 20.47
C GLU A 34 0.80 14.34 19.04
N ASP A 35 0.84 15.66 18.82
CA ASP A 35 0.58 16.26 17.50
C ASP A 35 1.61 15.75 16.46
N GLN A 36 2.89 15.73 16.82
CA GLN A 36 3.98 15.20 15.99
C GLN A 36 3.85 13.70 15.74
N ALA A 37 3.44 12.93 16.75
CA ALA A 37 3.22 11.50 16.61
C ALA A 37 2.08 11.21 15.62
N LEU A 38 0.95 11.91 15.76
CA LEU A 38 -0.22 11.80 14.88
C LEU A 38 0.11 12.23 13.46
N GLU A 39 0.80 13.37 13.27
CA GLU A 39 1.22 13.85 11.95
C GLU A 39 2.10 12.81 11.23
N ASN A 40 3.05 12.20 11.95
CA ASN A 40 3.89 11.16 11.37
C ASN A 40 3.13 9.88 11.01
N VAL A 41 2.12 9.48 11.80
CA VAL A 41 1.29 8.32 11.49
C VAL A 41 0.41 8.60 10.26
N GLU A 42 -0.18 9.79 10.14
CA GLU A 42 -0.96 10.19 8.96
C GLU A 42 -0.09 10.27 7.69
N ASN A 43 1.09 10.90 7.77
CA ASN A 43 2.02 10.94 6.63
C ASN A 43 2.37 9.52 6.13
N LYS A 44 2.63 8.58 7.05
CA LYS A 44 2.87 7.17 6.69
C LYS A 44 1.64 6.53 6.06
N LYS A 45 0.44 6.82 6.54
CA LYS A 45 -0.81 6.28 6.00
C LYS A 45 -1.04 6.75 4.55
N ASP A 46 -0.78 8.03 4.29
CA ASP A 46 -0.87 8.62 2.95
C ASP A 46 0.16 8.01 1.99
N GLU A 47 1.42 7.91 2.42
CA GLU A 47 2.49 7.27 1.64
C GLU A 47 2.14 5.82 1.26
N LEU A 48 1.67 5.02 2.24
CA LEU A 48 1.29 3.64 1.98
C LEU A 48 0.07 3.53 1.06
N SER A 49 -0.91 4.40 1.21
CA SER A 49 -2.11 4.40 0.37
C SER A 49 -1.77 4.77 -1.08
N ALA A 50 -0.95 5.80 -1.28
CA ALA A 50 -0.48 6.20 -2.59
C ALA A 50 0.34 5.08 -3.28
N GLU A 51 1.18 4.37 -2.52
CA GLU A 51 1.92 3.23 -3.07
C GLU A 51 1.00 2.06 -3.44
N MET A 52 -0.03 1.78 -2.63
CA MET A 52 -1.05 0.77 -2.97
C MET A 52 -1.79 1.13 -4.26
N ASP A 53 -2.21 2.38 -4.41
CA ASP A 53 -2.91 2.84 -5.61
C ASP A 53 -2.02 2.71 -6.85
N ARG A 54 -0.75 3.12 -6.73
CA ARG A 54 0.24 3.00 -7.81
C ARG A 54 0.45 1.55 -8.23
N LEU A 55 0.59 0.64 -7.27
CA LEU A 55 0.77 -0.79 -7.54
C LEU A 55 -0.48 -1.40 -8.17
N THR A 56 -1.67 -0.99 -7.73
CA THR A 56 -2.95 -1.43 -8.29
C THR A 56 -3.09 -0.99 -9.74
N GLN A 57 -2.87 0.29 -10.03
CA GLN A 57 -2.90 0.82 -11.40
C GLN A 57 -1.90 0.10 -12.31
N LYS A 58 -0.69 -0.17 -11.82
CA LYS A 58 0.32 -0.93 -12.58
C LYS A 58 -0.14 -2.37 -12.85
N SER A 59 -0.74 -3.02 -11.87
CA SER A 59 -1.30 -4.37 -12.03
C SER A 59 -2.39 -4.39 -13.10
N ASP A 60 -3.33 -3.45 -13.02
CA ASP A 60 -4.44 -3.35 -13.96
C ASP A 60 -3.95 -3.07 -15.39
N ALA A 61 -2.96 -2.18 -15.54
CA ALA A 61 -2.35 -1.91 -16.84
C ALA A 61 -1.67 -3.16 -17.45
N ILE A 62 -0.95 -3.94 -16.64
CA ILE A 62 -0.32 -5.19 -17.08
C ILE A 62 -1.37 -6.22 -17.47
N GLN A 63 -2.47 -6.33 -16.71
CA GLN A 63 -3.56 -7.25 -17.02
C GLN A 63 -4.27 -6.88 -18.33
N GLU A 64 -4.47 -5.59 -18.58
CA GLU A 64 -5.05 -5.11 -19.83
C GLU A 64 -4.13 -5.36 -21.02
N GLU A 65 -2.83 -5.06 -20.89
CA GLU A 65 -1.84 -5.38 -21.92
C GLU A 65 -1.81 -6.88 -22.23
N MET A 66 -1.87 -7.73 -21.20
CA MET A 66 -1.93 -9.18 -21.37
C MET A 66 -3.21 -9.62 -22.10
N ARG A 67 -4.36 -9.01 -21.78
CA ARG A 67 -5.64 -9.29 -22.45
C ARG A 67 -5.59 -8.94 -23.93
N GLU A 68 -5.09 -7.75 -24.27
CA GLU A 68 -4.94 -7.32 -25.65
C GLU A 68 -3.94 -8.21 -26.43
N LEU A 69 -2.83 -8.58 -25.79
CA LEU A 69 -1.87 -9.50 -26.40
C LEU A 69 -2.48 -10.88 -26.66
N LYS A 70 -3.26 -11.43 -25.72
CA LYS A 70 -4.00 -12.69 -25.91
C LYS A 70 -4.94 -12.60 -27.12
N LYS A 71 -5.71 -11.50 -27.26
CA LYS A 71 -6.60 -11.29 -28.42
C LYS A 71 -5.83 -11.31 -29.74
N VAL A 72 -4.71 -10.60 -29.81
CA VAL A 72 -3.85 -10.57 -31.01
C VAL A 72 -3.32 -11.97 -31.36
N LEU A 73 -2.87 -12.72 -30.37
CA LEU A 73 -2.34 -14.07 -30.58
C LEU A 73 -3.41 -15.03 -31.05
N TYR A 74 -4.60 -15.02 -30.44
CA TYR A 74 -5.72 -15.87 -30.90
C TYR A 74 -6.23 -15.46 -32.28
N ALA A 75 -6.26 -14.17 -32.61
CA ALA A 75 -6.62 -13.72 -33.96
C ALA A 75 -5.63 -14.22 -35.03
N LYS A 76 -4.34 -14.35 -34.68
CA LYS A 76 -3.28 -14.76 -35.61
C LYS A 76 -3.10 -16.27 -35.72
N PHE A 77 -3.22 -16.99 -34.60
CA PHE A 77 -2.90 -18.41 -34.50
C PHE A 77 -4.14 -19.30 -34.30
N GLY A 78 -5.29 -18.73 -33.97
CA GLY A 78 -6.54 -19.47 -33.76
C GLY A 78 -6.38 -20.58 -32.72
N ASP A 79 -6.95 -21.75 -33.00
CA ASP A 79 -6.94 -22.92 -32.10
C ASP A 79 -5.59 -23.68 -32.10
N THR A 80 -4.57 -23.19 -32.81
CA THR A 80 -3.24 -23.85 -32.81
C THR A 80 -2.42 -23.57 -31.54
N ILE A 81 -2.88 -22.64 -30.69
CA ILE A 81 -2.28 -22.29 -29.41
C ILE A 81 -3.33 -22.34 -28.29
N ASN A 82 -2.88 -22.63 -27.06
CA ASN A 82 -3.75 -22.61 -25.88
C ASN A 82 -3.07 -21.82 -24.75
N LEU A 83 -3.53 -20.59 -24.53
CA LEU A 83 -2.91 -19.63 -23.60
C LEU A 83 -3.66 -19.49 -22.26
N GLY A 84 -4.69 -20.31 -22.00
CA GLY A 84 -5.53 -20.19 -20.80
C GLY A 84 -6.40 -18.92 -20.76
N ASP A 85 -7.53 -19.00 -20.06
CA ASP A 85 -8.67 -18.05 -20.04
C ASP A 85 -9.24 -17.77 -21.44
N ARG A 86 -10.24 -18.57 -21.82
CA ARG A 86 -11.12 -18.32 -22.96
C ARG A 86 -12.28 -17.47 -22.45
N ASP A 87 -12.03 -16.17 -22.31
CA ASP A 87 -12.87 -15.16 -21.65
C ASP A 87 -13.25 -15.47 -20.19
#